data_AF-A0A920YFZ3-F1
#
_entry.id   AF-A0A920YFZ3-F1
#
_cell.length_a   1.000
_cell.length_b   1.000
_cell.length_c   1.000
_cell.angle_alpha   90.00
_cell.angle_beta   90.00
_cell.angle_gamma   90.00
#
_symmetry.space_group_name_H-M   'P 1'
#
loop_
_entity.id
_entity.type
_entity.pdbx_description
1 polymer ?
#
loop_
_entity_poly.entity_id
_entity_poly.type
_entity_poly.pdbx_seq_one_letter_code
_entity_poly.pdbx_strand_id
1 'polypeptide(L)'
;MAMAQPTMTRDEIRRLLVEELPSIVQIPGVRRALDRTYAQRKDVRAILEHLDALREDFNRQMAESARRQATFEQRMEILREDFNRQMAEFARRQDTFEQRMEALREDFNRQMAEFARRQEEHSQQMAEFARRQDAFDQRMEALREDFNRAFTEFGRRLDEHIRRVESHISAIGARWGVMAEEAFRAGLASILDDRVGMKVERFWQVDTEGKVFGRPDKVGGG
;
A
#
# COMPACT_ATOMS: atom_id res chain seq x y z
N MET A 1 74.24 110.57 56.08
CA MET A 1 72.83 110.40 56.49
C MET A 1 72.23 109.30 55.64
N ALA A 2 72.22 108.06 56.14
CA ALA A 2 71.57 106.93 55.48
C ALA A 2 70.28 106.65 56.26
N MET A 3 69.14 106.98 55.66
CA MET A 3 67.82 106.71 56.22
C MET A 3 67.64 105.20 56.30
N ALA A 4 67.65 104.65 57.52
CA ALA A 4 67.39 103.23 57.76
C ALA A 4 65.98 102.90 57.27
N GLN A 5 65.87 102.01 56.28
CA GLN A 5 64.56 101.52 55.86
C GLN A 5 64.00 100.64 56.98
N PRO A 6 62.75 100.87 57.42
CA PRO A 6 62.14 100.05 58.46
C PRO A 6 61.91 98.64 57.92
N THR A 7 62.69 97.67 58.41
CA THR A 7 62.45 96.24 58.17
C THR A 7 61.36 95.77 59.12
N MET A 8 60.10 95.75 58.67
CA MET A 8 59.01 95.10 59.41
C MET A 8 59.29 93.62 59.59
N THR A 9 59.03 93.12 60.80
CA THR A 9 59.12 91.70 61.12
C THR A 9 57.95 90.92 60.52
N ARG A 10 58.13 89.60 60.30
CA ARG A 10 57.11 88.74 59.69
C ARG A 10 55.79 88.72 60.49
N ASP A 11 55.86 88.87 61.82
CA ASP A 11 54.70 88.93 62.69
C ASP A 11 53.98 90.29 62.65
N GLU A 12 54.72 91.39 62.50
CA GLU A 12 54.13 92.71 62.25
C GLU A 12 53.42 92.74 60.89
N ILE A 13 54.03 92.18 59.84
CA ILE A 13 53.40 92.04 58.53
C ILE A 13 52.13 91.19 58.62
N ARG A 14 52.15 90.11 59.40
CA ARG A 14 50.97 89.24 59.59
C ARG A 14 49.83 89.96 60.31
N ARG A 15 50.13 90.71 61.38
CA ARG A 15 49.12 91.51 62.09
C ARG A 15 48.52 92.57 61.18
N LEU A 16 49.37 93.32 60.49
CA LEU A 16 48.95 94.41 59.61
C LEU A 16 48.12 93.88 58.43
N LEU A 17 48.48 92.71 57.87
CA LEU A 17 47.65 92.04 56.89
C LEU A 17 46.30 91.63 57.46
N VAL A 18 46.21 91.02 58.65
CA VAL A 18 44.93 90.57 59.23
C VAL A 18 44.01 91.75 59.58
N GLU A 19 44.57 92.86 60.06
CA GLU A 19 43.80 94.05 60.43
C GLU A 19 43.33 94.84 59.21
N GLU A 20 44.18 95.01 58.19
CA GLU A 20 43.89 95.87 57.04
C GLU A 20 43.32 95.13 55.82
N LEU A 21 43.57 93.80 55.66
CA LEU A 21 42.99 93.01 54.55
C LEU A 21 41.47 93.15 54.46
N PRO A 22 40.68 93.07 55.55
CA PRO A 22 39.24 93.23 55.48
C PRO A 22 38.84 94.57 54.84
N SER A 23 39.53 95.65 55.18
CA SER A 23 39.30 97.00 54.65
C SER A 23 39.75 97.11 53.18
N ILE A 24 40.92 96.56 52.84
CA ILE A 24 41.49 96.56 51.49
C ILE A 24 40.60 95.75 50.51
N VAL A 25 40.01 94.65 50.96
CA VAL A 25 39.13 93.80 50.15
C VAL A 25 37.78 94.47 49.85
N GLN A 26 37.38 95.52 50.59
CA GLN A 26 36.19 96.31 50.24
C GLN A 26 36.44 97.32 49.11
N ILE A 27 37.71 97.62 48.78
CA ILE A 27 38.04 98.56 47.71
C ILE A 27 37.56 97.98 46.37
N PRO A 28 36.73 98.71 45.58
CA PRO A 28 36.10 98.17 44.38
C PRO A 28 37.08 97.63 43.32
N GLY A 29 38.28 98.20 43.22
CA GLY A 29 39.33 97.73 42.31
C GLY A 29 39.94 96.40 42.74
N VAL A 30 40.26 96.26 44.04
CA VAL A 30 40.85 95.05 44.62
C VAL A 30 39.83 93.91 44.66
N ARG A 31 38.58 94.20 45.07
CA ARG A 31 37.48 93.23 45.04
C ARG A 31 37.27 92.66 43.65
N ARG A 32 37.22 93.52 42.61
CA ARG A 32 37.06 93.06 41.22
C ARG A 32 38.23 92.20 40.73
N ALA A 33 39.46 92.49 41.17
CA ALA A 33 40.63 91.67 40.81
C ALA A 33 40.58 90.30 41.50
N LEU A 34 40.19 90.25 42.78
CA LEU A 34 40.02 88.99 43.51
C LEU A 34 38.87 88.14 42.93
N ASP A 35 37.75 88.76 42.60
CA ASP A 35 36.58 88.10 41.99
C ASP A 35 36.89 87.56 40.58
N ARG A 36 37.82 88.19 39.84
CA ARG A 36 38.30 87.68 38.54
C ARG A 36 39.25 86.51 38.66
N THR A 37 39.99 86.40 39.77
CA THR A 37 41.11 85.47 39.89
C THR A 37 40.75 84.25 40.73
N TYR A 38 39.83 84.40 41.69
CA TYR A 38 39.47 83.37 42.65
C TYR A 38 37.97 83.08 42.63
N ALA A 39 37.61 81.80 42.73
CA ALA A 39 36.23 81.38 42.93
C ALA A 39 35.73 81.91 44.28
N GLN A 40 34.56 82.53 44.29
CA GLN A 40 33.95 82.96 45.52
C GLN A 40 33.34 81.76 46.26
N ARG A 41 33.15 81.92 47.57
CA ARG A 41 32.49 80.92 48.42
C ARG A 41 31.09 80.55 47.88
N LYS A 42 30.40 81.49 47.23
CA LYS A 42 29.11 81.26 46.59
C LYS A 42 29.22 80.36 45.35
N ASP A 43 30.29 80.49 44.57
CA ASP A 43 30.51 79.70 43.35
C ASP A 43 30.84 78.25 43.72
N VAL A 44 31.70 78.06 44.73
CA VAL A 44 32.00 76.74 45.29
C VAL A 44 30.75 76.10 45.89
N ARG A 45 29.92 76.86 46.60
CA ARG A 45 28.65 76.34 47.13
C ARG A 45 27.68 75.93 46.04
N ALA A 46 27.53 76.73 44.98
CA ALA A 46 26.69 76.40 43.83
C ALA A 46 27.17 75.12 43.12
N ILE A 47 28.49 74.92 43.01
CA ILE A 47 29.07 73.68 42.46
C ILE A 47 28.75 72.48 43.34
N LEU A 48 28.89 72.60 44.66
CA LEU A 48 28.58 71.51 45.60
C LEU A 48 27.09 71.14 45.55
N GLU A 49 26.20 72.13 45.52
CA GLU A 49 24.75 71.91 45.38
C GLU A 49 24.43 71.19 44.06
N HIS A 50 25.10 71.55 42.96
CA HIS A 50 24.93 70.87 41.67
C HIS A 50 25.48 69.43 41.69
N LEU A 51 26.60 69.19 42.38
CA LEU A 51 27.16 67.85 42.55
C LEU A 51 26.26 66.95 43.40
N ASP A 52 25.67 67.49 44.47
CA ASP A 52 24.70 66.75 45.29
C ASP A 52 23.46 66.39 44.48
N ALA A 53 22.92 67.33 43.69
CA ALA A 53 21.82 67.07 42.78
C ALA A 53 22.15 65.99 41.74
N LEU A 54 23.33 66.07 41.10
CA LEU A 54 23.80 65.04 40.15
C LEU A 54 23.94 63.68 40.81
N ARG A 55 24.44 63.63 42.05
CA ARG A 55 24.59 62.37 42.80
C ARG A 55 23.24 61.77 43.15
N GLU A 56 22.26 62.59 43.52
CA GLU A 56 20.88 62.14 43.76
C GLU A 56 20.20 61.63 42.50
N ASP A 57 20.35 62.33 41.37
CA ASP A 57 19.84 61.88 40.07
C ASP A 57 20.49 60.56 39.63
N PHE A 58 21.81 60.46 39.76
CA PHE A 58 22.56 59.24 39.44
C PHE A 58 22.13 58.07 40.33
N ASN A 59 22.00 58.27 41.64
CA ASN A 59 21.52 57.24 42.57
C ASN A 59 20.10 56.78 42.23
N ARG A 60 19.20 57.72 41.88
CA ARG A 60 17.85 57.39 41.42
C ARG A 60 17.87 56.53 40.15
N GLN A 61 18.68 56.93 39.16
CA GLN A 61 18.80 56.20 37.90
C GLN A 61 19.40 54.81 38.10
N MET A 62 20.43 54.67 38.95
CA MET A 62 21.03 53.39 39.30
C MET A 62 20.04 52.48 40.02
N ALA A 63 19.25 53.02 40.96
CA ALA A 63 18.21 52.26 41.64
C ALA A 63 17.12 51.79 40.67
N GLU A 64 16.73 52.62 39.71
CA GLU A 64 15.77 52.24 38.67
C GLU A 64 16.35 51.18 37.73
N SER A 65 17.61 51.33 37.30
CA SER A 65 18.30 50.34 36.47
C SER A 65 18.39 49.00 37.18
N ALA A 66 18.77 48.98 38.46
CA ALA A 66 18.82 47.76 39.27
C ALA A 66 17.46 47.06 39.37
N ARG A 67 16.37 47.83 39.53
CA ARG A 67 15.00 47.28 39.52
C ARG A 67 14.62 46.68 38.16
N ARG A 68 14.98 47.35 37.06
CA ARG A 68 14.75 46.83 35.70
C ARG A 68 15.55 45.55 35.46
N GLN A 69 16.77 45.49 35.97
CA GLN A 69 17.64 44.32 35.82
C GLN A 69 17.12 43.14 36.62
N ALA A 70 16.67 43.36 37.87
CA ALA A 70 16.03 42.33 38.67
C ALA A 70 14.75 41.78 38.03
N THR A 71 13.89 42.65 37.46
CA THR A 71 12.68 42.18 36.75
C THR A 71 13.00 41.45 35.45
N PHE A 72 14.05 41.84 34.75
CA PHE A 72 14.55 41.13 33.57
C PHE A 72 15.09 39.74 33.94
N GLU A 73 15.91 39.64 34.99
CA GLU A 73 16.44 38.37 35.48
C GLU A 73 15.32 37.40 35.88
N GLN A 74 14.31 37.87 36.62
CA GLN A 74 13.13 37.07 36.96
C GLN A 74 12.39 36.56 35.71
N ARG A 75 12.21 37.42 34.69
CA ARG A 75 11.59 36.99 33.43
C ARG A 75 12.42 35.94 32.70
N MET A 76 13.74 36.08 32.70
CA MET A 76 14.64 35.13 32.08
C MET A 76 14.66 33.78 32.79
N GLU A 77 14.51 33.78 34.11
CA GLU A 77 14.39 32.56 34.91
C GLU A 77 13.10 31.81 34.56
N ILE A 78 11.95 32.51 34.54
CA ILE A 78 10.66 31.92 34.12
C ILE A 78 10.75 31.36 32.70
N LEU A 79 11.33 32.12 31.76
CA LEU A 79 11.53 31.66 30.38
C LEU A 79 12.39 30.41 30.29
N ARG A 80 13.45 30.31 31.11
CA ARG A 80 14.30 29.10 31.18
C ARG A 80 13.54 27.91 31.75
N GLU A 81 12.76 28.12 32.80
CA GLU A 81 11.94 27.06 33.40
C GLU A 81 10.89 26.54 32.40
N ASP A 82 10.16 27.43 31.73
CA ASP A 82 9.18 27.09 30.71
C ASP A 82 9.83 26.36 29.52
N PHE A 83 10.99 26.86 29.05
CA PHE A 83 11.73 26.20 27.98
C PHE A 83 12.18 24.78 28.39
N ASN A 84 12.71 24.62 29.61
CA ASN A 84 13.13 23.32 30.12
C ASN A 84 11.93 22.36 30.24
N ARG A 85 10.77 22.86 30.70
CA ARG A 85 9.54 22.06 30.76
C ARG A 85 9.10 21.62 29.37
N GLN A 86 9.09 22.53 28.38
CA GLN A 86 8.73 22.19 27.00
C GLN A 86 9.70 21.18 26.39
N MET A 87 11.00 21.33 26.61
CA MET A 87 12.01 20.39 26.13
C MET A 87 11.84 19.00 26.76
N ALA A 88 11.52 18.93 28.06
CA ALA A 88 11.23 17.66 28.72
C ALA A 88 9.96 16.99 28.18
N GLU A 89 8.90 17.76 27.90
CA GLU A 89 7.69 17.23 27.25
C GLU A 89 7.97 16.75 25.82
N PHE A 90 8.76 17.50 25.06
CA PHE A 90 9.17 17.11 23.72
C PHE A 90 9.97 15.80 23.73
N ALA A 91 10.93 15.66 24.63
CA ALA A 91 11.69 14.42 24.80
C ALA A 91 10.78 13.23 25.09
N ARG A 92 9.83 13.35 26.04
CA ARG A 92 8.85 12.29 26.32
C ARG A 92 7.98 11.94 25.11
N ARG A 93 7.57 12.94 24.31
CA ARG A 93 6.82 12.70 23.07
C ARG A 93 7.67 11.97 22.03
N GLN A 94 8.96 12.27 21.93
CA GLN A 94 9.85 11.53 21.06
C GLN A 94 10.02 10.08 21.52
N ASP A 95 10.27 9.84 22.81
CA ASP A 95 10.40 8.47 23.34
C ASP A 95 9.15 7.63 23.06
N THR A 96 7.95 8.19 23.29
CA THR A 96 6.69 7.48 23.01
C THR A 96 6.46 7.26 21.52
N PHE A 97 6.91 8.19 20.67
CA PHE A 97 6.85 8.03 19.22
C PHE A 97 7.79 6.92 18.73
N GLU A 98 9.02 6.88 19.25
CA GLU A 98 10.00 5.83 18.94
C GLU A 98 9.48 4.45 19.34
N GLN A 99 8.92 4.31 20.55
CA GLN A 99 8.30 3.06 21.01
C GLN A 99 7.16 2.61 20.09
N ARG A 100 6.30 3.54 19.64
CA ARG A 100 5.23 3.23 18.68
C ARG A 100 5.78 2.79 17.33
N MET A 101 6.83 3.45 16.85
CA MET A 101 7.47 3.09 15.58
C MET A 101 8.13 1.71 15.64
N GLU A 102 8.73 1.37 16.78
CA GLU A 102 9.31 0.04 17.00
C GLU A 102 8.23 -1.04 17.04
N ALA A 103 7.15 -0.83 17.80
CA ALA A 103 6.01 -1.73 17.82
C ALA A 103 5.38 -1.92 16.42
N LEU A 104 5.23 -0.83 15.65
CA LEU A 104 4.70 -0.90 14.29
C LEU A 104 5.62 -1.69 13.35
N ARG A 105 6.95 -1.55 13.50
CA ARG A 105 7.93 -2.34 12.73
C ARG A 105 7.86 -3.81 13.10
N GLU A 106 7.75 -4.15 14.39
CA GLU A 106 7.60 -5.54 14.81
C GLU A 106 6.32 -6.17 14.26
N ASP A 107 5.18 -5.49 14.38
CA ASP A 107 3.90 -5.99 13.88
C ASP A 107 3.93 -6.16 12.35
N PHE A 108 4.51 -5.19 11.63
CA PHE A 108 4.70 -5.30 10.19
C PHE A 108 5.57 -6.50 9.83
N ASN A 109 6.69 -6.71 10.52
CA ASN A 109 7.57 -7.85 10.29
C ASN A 109 6.86 -9.18 10.55
N ARG A 110 6.04 -9.27 11.62
CA ARG A 110 5.23 -10.47 11.91
C ARG A 110 4.22 -10.73 10.80
N GLN A 111 3.48 -9.71 10.36
CA GLN A 111 2.52 -9.86 9.27
C GLN A 111 3.18 -10.27 7.95
N MET A 112 4.34 -9.69 7.63
CA MET A 112 5.10 -10.08 6.44
C MET A 112 5.57 -11.54 6.51
N ALA A 113 6.03 -12.00 7.68
CA ALA A 113 6.41 -13.39 7.88
C ALA A 113 5.21 -14.35 7.74
N GLU A 114 4.06 -14.00 8.31
CA GLU A 114 2.82 -14.79 8.15
C GLU A 114 2.35 -14.81 6.69
N PHE A 115 2.41 -13.68 6.00
CA PHE A 115 2.05 -13.61 4.58
C PHE A 115 2.97 -14.47 3.73
N ALA A 116 4.29 -14.44 3.99
CA ALA A 116 5.26 -15.30 3.32
C ALA A 116 4.95 -16.79 3.53
N ARG A 117 4.62 -17.20 4.77
CA ARG A 117 4.22 -18.59 5.07
C ARG A 117 2.95 -18.99 4.32
N ARG A 118 1.92 -18.15 4.33
CA ARG A 118 0.68 -18.44 3.58
C ARG A 118 0.90 -18.54 2.08
N GLN A 119 1.76 -17.68 1.52
CA GLN A 119 2.18 -17.75 0.12
C GLN A 119 2.87 -19.09 -0.19
N GLU A 120 3.77 -19.52 0.68
CA GLU A 120 4.46 -20.80 0.53
C GLU A 120 3.49 -21.99 0.62
N GLU A 121 2.60 -22.01 1.62
CA GLU A 121 1.56 -23.03 1.76
C GLU A 121 0.64 -23.08 0.54
N HIS A 122 0.19 -21.92 0.05
CA HIS A 122 -0.65 -21.84 -1.15
C HIS A 122 0.10 -22.32 -2.40
N SER A 123 1.38 -21.98 -2.53
CA SER A 123 2.23 -22.48 -3.62
C SER A 123 2.38 -24.00 -3.58
N GLN A 124 2.58 -24.58 -2.39
CA GLN A 124 2.65 -26.03 -2.21
C GLN A 124 1.31 -26.71 -2.55
N GLN A 125 0.19 -26.15 -2.11
CA GLN A 125 -1.15 -26.67 -2.44
C GLN A 125 -1.42 -26.64 -3.94
N MET A 126 -1.04 -25.55 -4.63
CA MET A 126 -1.17 -25.45 -6.08
C MET A 126 -0.31 -26.48 -6.81
N ALA A 127 0.92 -26.71 -6.33
CA ALA A 127 1.80 -27.75 -6.88
C ALA A 127 1.22 -29.15 -6.67
N GLU A 128 0.62 -29.44 -5.51
CA GLU A 128 -0.04 -30.71 -5.25
C GLU A 128 -1.29 -30.89 -6.11
N PHE A 129 -2.10 -29.85 -6.25
CA PHE A 129 -3.27 -29.85 -7.12
C PHE A 129 -2.89 -30.13 -8.58
N ALA A 130 -1.86 -29.46 -9.10
CA ALA A 130 -1.35 -29.70 -10.44
C ALA A 130 -0.92 -31.17 -10.63
N ARG A 131 -0.17 -31.74 -9.68
CA ARG A 131 0.22 -33.16 -9.73
C ARG A 131 -0.98 -34.10 -9.71
N ARG A 132 -2.00 -33.81 -8.90
CA ARG A 132 -3.24 -34.60 -8.86
C ARG A 132 -4.01 -34.51 -10.18
N GLN A 133 -4.05 -33.33 -10.79
CA GLN A 133 -4.67 -33.12 -12.08
C GLN A 133 -3.94 -33.91 -13.17
N ASP A 134 -2.62 -33.81 -13.24
CA ASP A 134 -1.80 -34.60 -14.19
C ASP A 134 -2.05 -36.11 -14.04
N ALA A 135 -2.09 -36.61 -12.80
CA ALA A 135 -2.36 -38.02 -12.51
C ALA A 135 -3.79 -38.43 -12.89
N PHE A 136 -4.76 -37.54 -12.72
CA PHE A 136 -6.15 -37.76 -13.14
C PHE A 136 -6.25 -37.81 -14.67
N ASP A 137 -5.63 -36.88 -15.38
CA ASP A 137 -5.62 -36.82 -16.84
C ASP A 137 -4.98 -38.09 -17.42
N GLN A 138 -3.86 -38.56 -16.87
CA GLN A 138 -3.24 -39.82 -17.27
C GLN A 138 -4.18 -41.03 -17.08
N ARG A 139 -4.92 -41.09 -15.97
CA ARG A 139 -5.90 -42.15 -15.72
C ARG A 139 -7.07 -42.09 -16.71
N MET A 140 -7.53 -40.89 -17.03
CA MET A 140 -8.61 -40.69 -18.00
C MET A 140 -8.17 -41.07 -19.42
N GLU A 141 -6.93 -40.74 -19.80
CA GLU A 141 -6.33 -41.17 -21.08
C GLU A 141 -6.28 -42.71 -21.15
N ALA A 142 -5.74 -43.36 -20.10
CA ALA A 142 -5.68 -44.82 -20.03
C ALA A 142 -7.07 -45.48 -20.11
N LEU A 143 -8.05 -44.95 -19.36
CA LEU A 143 -9.42 -45.46 -19.39
C LEU A 143 -10.07 -45.28 -20.77
N ARG A 144 -9.77 -44.18 -21.45
CA ARG A 144 -10.24 -43.91 -22.82
C ARG A 144 -9.61 -44.88 -23.82
N GLU A 145 -8.33 -45.17 -23.70
CA GLU A 145 -7.66 -46.19 -24.52
C GLU A 145 -8.27 -47.58 -24.31
N ASP A 146 -8.44 -47.99 -23.05
CA ASP A 146 -9.04 -49.29 -22.71
C ASP A 146 -10.48 -49.40 -23.22
N PHE A 147 -11.28 -48.34 -23.05
CA PHE A 147 -12.63 -48.27 -23.58
C PHE A 147 -12.65 -48.39 -25.11
N ASN A 148 -11.78 -47.65 -25.81
CA ASN A 148 -11.68 -47.72 -27.27
C ASN A 148 -11.28 -49.11 -27.76
N ARG A 149 -10.35 -49.79 -27.07
CA ARG A 149 -9.96 -51.17 -27.38
C ARG A 149 -11.14 -52.12 -27.18
N ALA A 150 -11.80 -52.08 -26.02
CA ALA A 150 -12.96 -52.92 -25.72
C ALA A 150 -14.11 -52.69 -26.71
N PHE A 151 -14.37 -51.43 -27.07
CA PHE A 151 -15.40 -51.07 -28.04
C PHE A 151 -15.07 -51.60 -29.45
N THR A 152 -13.80 -51.51 -29.85
CA THR A 152 -13.33 -52.05 -31.14
C THR A 152 -13.46 -53.57 -31.20
N GLU A 153 -13.07 -54.27 -30.13
CA GLU A 153 -13.23 -55.73 -30.04
C GLU A 153 -14.71 -56.13 -30.05
N PHE A 154 -15.55 -55.41 -29.32
CA PHE A 154 -17.00 -55.63 -29.31
C PHE A 154 -17.60 -55.45 -30.71
N GLY A 155 -17.21 -54.38 -31.43
CA GLY A 155 -17.59 -54.16 -32.82
C GLY A 155 -17.22 -55.33 -33.73
N ARG A 156 -15.97 -55.85 -33.64
CA ARG A 156 -15.57 -57.04 -34.40
C ARG A 156 -16.42 -58.26 -34.10
N ARG A 157 -16.70 -58.54 -32.81
CA ARG A 157 -17.53 -59.69 -32.42
C ARG A 157 -18.95 -59.56 -32.93
N LEU A 158 -19.52 -58.35 -32.90
CA LEU A 158 -20.83 -58.08 -33.48
C LEU A 158 -20.83 -58.31 -34.99
N ASP A 159 -19.84 -57.81 -35.73
CA ASP A 159 -19.72 -58.05 -37.18
C ASP A 159 -19.62 -59.54 -37.51
N GLU A 160 -18.87 -60.31 -36.73
CA GLU A 160 -18.78 -61.77 -36.89
C GLU A 160 -20.13 -62.47 -36.62
N HIS A 161 -20.85 -62.05 -35.58
CA HIS A 161 -22.19 -62.55 -35.30
C HIS A 161 -23.18 -62.20 -36.41
N ILE A 162 -23.17 -60.97 -36.92
CA ILE A 162 -24.01 -60.53 -38.03
C ILE A 162 -23.72 -61.38 -39.26
N ARG A 163 -22.44 -61.57 -39.64
CA ARG A 163 -22.07 -62.43 -40.78
C ARG A 163 -22.53 -63.87 -40.62
N ARG A 164 -22.46 -64.44 -39.40
CA ARG A 164 -22.98 -65.79 -39.13
C ARG A 164 -24.49 -65.85 -39.27
N VAL A 165 -25.21 -64.84 -38.78
CA VAL A 165 -26.67 -64.74 -38.93
C VAL A 165 -27.02 -64.60 -40.40
N GLU A 166 -26.36 -63.70 -41.14
CA GLU A 166 -26.51 -63.54 -42.58
C GLU A 166 -26.25 -64.85 -43.33
N SER A 167 -25.16 -65.57 -43.00
CA SER A 167 -24.86 -66.87 -43.60
C SER A 167 -25.93 -67.92 -43.30
N HIS A 168 -26.47 -67.98 -42.08
CA HIS A 168 -27.57 -68.88 -41.75
C HIS A 168 -28.85 -68.47 -42.48
N ILE A 169 -29.15 -67.18 -42.58
CA ILE A 169 -30.29 -66.67 -43.35
C ILE A 169 -30.11 -66.96 -44.83
N SER A 170 -28.91 -66.84 -45.41
CA SER A 170 -28.63 -67.21 -46.80
C SER A 170 -28.74 -68.72 -47.01
N ALA A 171 -28.27 -69.55 -46.07
CA ALA A 171 -28.43 -71.00 -46.15
C ALA A 171 -29.89 -71.44 -46.01
N ILE A 172 -30.66 -70.78 -45.14
CA ILE A 172 -32.11 -70.93 -45.04
C ILE A 172 -32.75 -70.44 -46.34
N GLY A 173 -32.44 -69.25 -46.83
CA GLY A 173 -32.92 -68.71 -48.08
C GLY A 173 -32.61 -69.60 -49.29
N ALA A 174 -31.44 -70.24 -49.35
CA ALA A 174 -31.10 -71.25 -50.36
C ALA A 174 -31.95 -72.53 -50.22
N ARG A 175 -32.33 -72.89 -48.99
CA ARG A 175 -33.22 -74.03 -48.70
C ARG A 175 -34.69 -73.71 -49.01
N TRP A 176 -35.12 -72.48 -48.80
CA TRP A 176 -36.46 -71.98 -49.12
C TRP A 176 -36.59 -71.58 -50.60
N GLY A 177 -35.52 -71.22 -51.28
CA GLY A 177 -35.52 -70.85 -52.71
C GLY A 177 -35.91 -71.98 -53.67
N VAL A 178 -36.06 -73.21 -53.16
CA VAL A 178 -36.61 -74.35 -53.91
C VAL A 178 -37.84 -74.95 -53.21
N MET A 179 -37.85 -75.05 -51.87
CA MET A 179 -38.99 -75.64 -51.15
C MET A 179 -40.17 -74.68 -50.89
N ALA A 180 -39.94 -73.36 -50.85
CA ALA A 180 -41.01 -72.38 -50.60
C ALA A 180 -41.93 -72.23 -51.80
N GLU A 181 -41.38 -72.29 -53.00
CA GLU A 181 -42.16 -72.13 -54.22
C GLU A 181 -43.08 -73.34 -54.42
N GLU A 182 -42.58 -74.57 -54.23
CA GLU A 182 -43.38 -75.79 -54.35
C GLU A 182 -44.45 -75.90 -53.27
N ALA A 183 -44.13 -75.54 -52.02
CA ALA A 183 -45.10 -75.53 -50.92
C ALA A 183 -46.14 -74.40 -51.06
N PHE A 184 -45.75 -73.22 -51.56
CA PHE A 184 -46.67 -72.11 -51.85
C PHE A 184 -47.60 -72.45 -53.03
N ARG A 185 -47.06 -73.06 -54.10
CA ARG A 185 -47.85 -73.55 -55.24
C ARG A 185 -48.81 -74.67 -54.84
N ALA A 186 -48.35 -75.62 -54.04
CA ALA A 186 -49.21 -76.70 -53.52
C ALA A 186 -50.32 -76.16 -52.60
N GLY A 187 -50.01 -75.17 -51.75
CA GLY A 187 -51.00 -74.51 -50.91
C GLY A 187 -52.04 -73.72 -51.72
N LEU A 188 -51.62 -72.98 -52.74
CA LEU A 188 -52.54 -72.27 -53.65
C LEU A 188 -53.41 -73.22 -54.47
N ALA A 189 -52.83 -74.31 -54.98
CA ALA A 189 -53.56 -75.35 -55.70
C ALA A 189 -54.63 -76.00 -54.82
N SER A 190 -54.31 -76.31 -53.55
CA SER A 190 -55.28 -76.86 -52.59
C SER A 190 -56.41 -75.88 -52.28
N ILE A 191 -56.12 -74.59 -52.11
CA ILE A 191 -57.16 -73.58 -51.84
C ILE A 191 -58.12 -73.41 -53.03
N LEU A 192 -57.59 -73.46 -54.25
CA LEU A 192 -58.38 -73.34 -55.48
C LEU A 192 -59.25 -74.57 -55.73
N ASP A 193 -58.76 -75.77 -55.39
CA ASP A 193 -59.56 -77.01 -55.44
C ASP A 193 -60.65 -77.01 -54.37
N ASP A 194 -60.29 -76.75 -53.10
CA ASP A 194 -61.20 -76.87 -51.95
C ASP A 194 -62.29 -75.79 -51.88
N ARG A 195 -62.01 -74.55 -52.33
CA ARG A 195 -62.97 -73.43 -52.19
C ARG A 195 -63.64 -72.99 -53.48
N VAL A 196 -63.02 -73.25 -54.64
CA VAL A 196 -63.50 -72.77 -55.94
C VAL A 196 -63.90 -73.94 -56.84
N GLY A 197 -63.59 -75.19 -56.45
CA GLY A 197 -63.91 -76.40 -57.23
C GLY A 197 -63.12 -76.50 -58.54
N MET A 198 -61.98 -75.79 -58.63
CA MET A 198 -61.14 -75.75 -59.82
C MET A 198 -59.91 -76.64 -59.61
N LYS A 199 -59.76 -77.66 -60.48
CA LYS A 199 -58.56 -78.49 -60.52
C LYS A 199 -57.42 -77.75 -61.22
N VAL A 200 -56.28 -77.65 -60.54
CA VAL A 200 -55.03 -77.16 -61.12
C VAL A 200 -54.27 -78.35 -61.72
N GLU A 201 -54.20 -78.41 -63.05
CA GLU A 201 -53.43 -79.43 -63.77
C GLU A 201 -52.22 -78.80 -64.48
N ARG A 202 -51.11 -79.54 -64.50
CA ARG A 202 -49.90 -79.13 -65.22
C ARG A 202 -50.16 -79.23 -66.72
N PHE A 203 -50.24 -78.09 -67.40
CA PHE A 203 -50.39 -78.06 -68.85
C PHE A 203 -49.09 -77.68 -69.55
N TRP A 204 -48.90 -78.24 -70.73
CA TRP A 204 -47.84 -77.83 -71.65
C TRP A 204 -48.45 -77.61 -73.03
N GLN A 205 -48.29 -76.41 -73.55
CA GLN A 205 -48.73 -76.08 -74.90
C GLN A 205 -47.61 -75.35 -75.64
N VAL A 206 -47.46 -75.67 -76.92
CA VAL A 206 -46.56 -74.91 -77.79
C VAL A 206 -47.36 -73.71 -78.28
N ASP A 207 -46.95 -72.52 -77.88
CA ASP A 207 -47.50 -71.29 -78.45
C ASP A 207 -46.81 -71.07 -79.79
N THR A 208 -47.45 -71.51 -80.86
CA THR A 208 -46.93 -71.35 -82.24
C THR A 208 -47.06 -69.93 -82.76
N GLU A 209 -47.86 -69.07 -82.12
CA GLU A 209 -48.07 -67.67 -82.54
C GLU A 209 -47.17 -66.69 -81.80
N GLY A 210 -46.56 -67.10 -80.67
CA GLY A 210 -45.66 -66.27 -79.87
C GLY A 210 -46.33 -65.16 -79.08
N LYS A 211 -47.61 -65.35 -78.71
CA LYS A 211 -48.40 -64.38 -77.92
C LYS A 211 -47.87 -64.15 -76.51
N VAL A 212 -47.20 -65.14 -75.91
CA VAL A 212 -46.77 -65.04 -74.49
C VAL A 212 -45.35 -64.50 -74.34
N PHE A 213 -44.40 -65.00 -75.13
CA PHE A 213 -42.98 -64.60 -75.05
C PHE A 213 -42.48 -63.82 -76.28
N GLY A 214 -43.39 -63.42 -77.19
CA GLY A 214 -43.06 -62.67 -78.40
C GLY A 214 -42.42 -63.51 -79.52
N ARG A 215 -42.28 -64.82 -79.33
CA ARG A 215 -41.75 -65.78 -80.31
C ARG A 215 -42.38 -67.16 -80.10
N PRO A 216 -42.44 -68.03 -81.12
CA PRO A 216 -42.94 -69.38 -80.95
C PRO A 216 -42.09 -70.13 -79.93
N ASP A 217 -42.65 -70.44 -78.78
CA ASP A 217 -41.93 -71.07 -77.67
C ASP A 217 -42.87 -71.97 -76.85
N LYS A 218 -42.28 -72.87 -76.06
CA LYS A 218 -43.04 -73.71 -75.15
C LYS A 218 -43.58 -72.85 -74.02
N VAL A 219 -44.90 -72.80 -73.90
CA VAL A 219 -45.57 -72.14 -72.79
C VAL A 219 -46.16 -73.20 -71.89
N GLY A 220 -45.65 -73.25 -70.66
CA GLY A 220 -46.24 -74.03 -69.59
C GLY A 220 -46.19 -73.22 -68.32
N GLY A 221 -47.34 -73.07 -67.70
CA GLY A 221 -47.45 -72.58 -66.33
C GLY A 221 -47.71 -73.80 -65.44
N GLY A 222 -46.82 -74.01 -64.47
CA GLY A 222 -47.19 -74.72 -63.24
C GLY A 222 -47.75 -73.74 -62.23
#